data_AF-A0A954QNM3-F1
#
_entry.id   AF-A0A954QNM3-F1
#
_cell.length_a   1.000
_cell.length_b   1.000
_cell.length_c   1.000
_cell.angle_alpha   90.00
_cell.angle_beta   90.00
_cell.angle_gamma   90.00
#
_symmetry.space_group_name_H-M   'P 1'
#
loop_
_entity.id
_entity.type
_entity.pdbx_description
1 polymer ?
#
loop_
_entity_poly.entity_id
_entity_poly.type
_entity_poly.pdbx_seq_one_letter_code
_entity_poly.pdbx_strand_id
1 'polypeptide(L)'
;MINERTNRAWFGRGRGAGLVLAASGLLIFGGCGYPKVSPAAFELSKAVDNLCNLRSSEQIAKARQLVREKSGSGEITDSEEQILTNILDMAEAGQWERAEQETRELLSDQTRW
;
A
#
# COMPACT_ATOMS: atom_id res chain seq x y z
N MET A 1 9.64 14.48 41.03
CA MET A 1 9.57 15.36 39.84
C MET A 1 10.88 15.16 39.08
N ILE A 2 10.90 14.17 38.18
CA ILE A 2 12.10 13.72 37.45
C ILE A 2 12.05 14.38 36.08
N ASN A 3 13.06 15.21 35.78
CA ASN A 3 13.23 15.88 34.49
C ASN A 3 14.49 15.31 33.83
N GLU A 4 14.31 14.29 33.00
CA GLU A 4 15.38 13.64 32.26
C GLU A 4 15.47 14.21 30.85
N ARG A 5 16.23 15.29 30.70
CA ARG A 5 16.96 15.57 29.47
C ARG A 5 18.42 15.27 29.76
N THR A 6 19.03 14.34 29.03
CA THR A 6 20.06 14.70 28.03
C THR A 6 20.67 13.44 27.42
N ASN A 7 20.42 13.37 26.12
CA ASN A 7 20.97 12.47 25.14
C ASN A 7 22.46 12.81 24.93
N ARG A 8 23.41 11.92 25.26
CA ARG A 8 24.81 12.02 24.81
C ARG A 8 25.40 10.65 24.53
N ALA A 9 25.30 10.27 23.27
CA ALA A 9 26.09 9.23 22.63
C ALA A 9 27.59 9.50 22.81
N TRP A 10 28.32 8.52 23.33
CA TRP A 10 29.78 8.48 23.30
C TRP A 10 30.22 7.30 22.44
N PHE A 11 30.80 7.65 21.29
CA PHE A 11 31.41 6.79 20.30
C PHE A 11 32.54 5.92 20.90
N GLY A 12 32.33 4.61 20.94
CA GLY A 12 33.38 3.61 21.13
C GLY A 12 33.82 3.03 19.78
N ARG A 13 34.86 3.62 19.18
CA ARG A 13 35.47 3.17 17.92
C ARG A 13 36.45 2.02 18.19
N GLY A 14 36.00 0.77 18.10
CA GLY A 14 36.84 -0.43 18.09
C GLY A 14 37.06 -0.94 16.66
N ARG A 15 38.28 -0.80 16.13
CA ARG A 15 38.69 -1.37 14.83
C ARG A 15 39.13 -2.81 15.05
N GLY A 16 38.29 -3.78 14.67
CA GLY A 16 38.65 -5.19 14.56
C GLY A 16 38.32 -5.68 13.16
N ALA A 17 39.34 -5.95 12.36
CA ALA A 17 39.20 -6.57 11.05
C ALA A 17 38.77 -8.04 11.24
N GLY A 18 37.59 -8.38 10.73
CA GLY A 18 37.06 -9.74 10.72
C GLY A 18 35.96 -9.82 9.66
N LEU A 19 36.34 -10.31 8.48
CA LEU A 19 35.46 -10.53 7.34
C LEU A 19 34.58 -11.75 7.66
N VAL A 20 33.29 -11.54 7.95
CA VAL A 20 32.29 -12.61 7.90
C VAL A 20 31.11 -12.13 7.07
N LEU A 21 31.10 -12.60 5.82
CA LEU A 21 29.95 -12.70 4.94
C LEU A 21 28.89 -13.60 5.59
N ALA A 22 27.71 -13.05 5.86
CA ALA A 22 26.42 -13.75 5.96
C ALA A 22 25.34 -12.63 5.94
N ALA A 23 24.69 -12.25 4.83
CA ALA A 23 23.91 -13.06 3.91
C ALA A 23 23.03 -14.08 4.67
N SER A 24 22.00 -13.61 5.40
CA SER A 24 20.86 -14.42 5.85
C SER A 24 19.73 -13.51 6.31
N GLY A 25 18.60 -13.57 5.60
CA GLY A 25 17.46 -12.69 5.78
C GLY A 25 16.62 -12.48 4.52
N LEU A 26 16.94 -13.16 3.41
CA LEU A 26 15.92 -13.55 2.43
C LEU A 26 14.87 -14.41 3.18
N LEU A 27 13.82 -13.77 3.69
CA LEU A 27 12.55 -14.46 3.88
C LEU A 27 11.89 -14.55 2.51
N ILE A 28 12.36 -15.54 1.73
CA ILE A 28 11.61 -16.13 0.63
C ILE A 28 10.38 -16.79 1.27
N PHE A 29 9.27 -16.06 1.36
CA PHE A 29 7.95 -16.67 1.40
C PHE A 29 7.47 -16.85 -0.03
N GLY A 30 8.08 -17.80 -0.74
CA GLY A 30 7.49 -18.42 -1.92
C GLY A 30 6.71 -19.64 -1.48
N GLY A 31 5.39 -19.64 -1.67
CA GLY A 31 4.59 -20.87 -1.64
C GLY A 31 3.44 -20.96 -0.64
N CYS A 32 2.67 -19.89 -0.47
CA CYS A 32 1.22 -19.92 -0.21
C CYS A 32 0.71 -18.58 -0.76
N GLY A 33 -0.15 -18.58 -1.78
CA GLY A 33 -0.56 -17.37 -2.51
C GLY A 33 -1.08 -16.29 -1.56
N TYR A 34 -0.20 -15.36 -1.19
CA TYR A 34 -0.55 -14.22 -0.36
C TYR A 34 -1.13 -13.17 -1.28
N PRO A 35 -2.29 -12.60 -0.93
CA PRO A 35 -2.93 -11.66 -1.81
C PRO A 35 -2.01 -10.43 -1.98
N LYS A 36 -1.82 -9.97 -3.22
CA LYS A 36 -0.92 -8.87 -3.57
C LYS A 36 -1.30 -7.57 -2.86
N VAL A 37 -2.59 -7.43 -2.55
CA VAL A 37 -3.15 -6.43 -1.65
C VAL A 37 -4.01 -7.08 -0.56
N SER A 38 -4.25 -6.37 0.53
CA SER A 38 -5.08 -6.80 1.66
C SER A 38 -6.54 -7.05 1.23
N PRO A 39 -7.30 -7.86 1.98
CA PRO A 39 -8.73 -8.05 1.71
C PRO A 39 -9.52 -6.75 1.67
N ALA A 40 -9.18 -5.78 2.53
CA ALA A 40 -9.85 -4.48 2.55
C ALA A 40 -9.54 -3.67 1.28
N ALA A 41 -8.28 -3.67 0.84
CA ALA A 41 -7.89 -3.03 -0.42
C ALA A 41 -8.53 -3.71 -1.64
N PHE A 42 -8.69 -5.03 -1.62
CA PHE A 42 -9.38 -5.78 -2.68
C PHE A 42 -10.87 -5.40 -2.78
N GLU A 43 -11.59 -5.35 -1.66
CA GLU A 43 -13.00 -4.92 -1.67
C GLU A 43 -13.15 -3.46 -2.10
N LEU A 44 -12.24 -2.57 -1.68
CA LEU A 44 -12.19 -1.21 -2.19
C LEU A 44 -11.97 -1.16 -3.69
N SER A 45 -11.07 -2.00 -4.21
CA SER A 45 -10.77 -2.07 -5.65
C SER A 45 -12.01 -2.44 -6.45
N LYS A 46 -12.86 -3.36 -5.97
CA LYS A 46 -14.14 -3.67 -6.63
C LYS A 46 -15.10 -2.47 -6.66
N ALA A 47 -15.17 -1.72 -5.55
CA ALA A 47 -15.99 -0.51 -5.50
C ALA A 47 -15.48 0.56 -6.46
N VAL A 48 -14.16 0.73 -6.54
CA VAL A 48 -13.50 1.65 -7.49
C VAL A 48 -13.69 1.21 -8.93
N ASP A 49 -13.62 -0.10 -9.24
CA ASP A 49 -13.89 -0.64 -10.58
C ASP A 49 -15.32 -0.33 -11.03
N ASN A 50 -16.31 -0.57 -10.16
CA ASN A 50 -17.70 -0.25 -10.45
C ASN A 50 -17.91 1.26 -10.62
N LEU A 51 -17.26 2.09 -9.81
CA LEU A 51 -17.29 3.54 -9.96
C LEU A 51 -16.74 3.98 -11.31
N CYS A 52 -15.59 3.44 -11.73
CA CYS A 52 -14.94 3.75 -13.00
C CYS A 52 -15.80 3.29 -14.19
N ASN A 53 -16.36 2.08 -14.12
CA ASN A 53 -17.31 1.56 -15.10
C ASN A 53 -18.54 2.46 -15.27
N LEU A 54 -19.09 2.97 -14.17
CA LEU A 54 -20.22 3.90 -14.17
C LEU A 54 -19.83 5.35 -14.50
N ARG A 55 -18.53 5.65 -14.61
CA ARG A 55 -17.97 7.00 -14.80
C ARG A 55 -18.54 8.03 -13.84
N SER A 56 -18.75 7.61 -12.59
CA SER A 56 -19.46 8.42 -11.60
C SER A 56 -18.48 9.33 -10.84
N SER A 57 -18.28 10.54 -11.35
CA SER A 57 -17.43 11.57 -10.72
C SER A 57 -17.92 11.95 -9.32
N GLU A 58 -19.24 11.98 -9.09
CA GLU A 58 -19.85 12.27 -7.79
C GLU A 58 -19.41 11.30 -6.68
N GLN A 59 -19.10 10.06 -7.04
CA GLN A 59 -18.70 9.03 -6.08
C GLN A 59 -17.20 9.06 -5.76
N ILE A 60 -16.38 9.79 -6.51
CA ILE A 60 -14.91 9.84 -6.31
C ILE A 60 -14.58 10.36 -4.93
N ALA A 61 -15.23 11.45 -4.50
CA ALA A 61 -14.97 12.04 -3.19
C ALA A 61 -15.25 11.06 -2.04
N LYS A 62 -16.35 10.29 -2.16
CA LYS A 62 -16.72 9.26 -1.19
C LYS A 62 -15.73 8.09 -1.20
N ALA A 63 -15.30 7.64 -2.37
CA ALA A 63 -14.30 6.59 -2.49
C ALA A 63 -12.96 7.02 -1.85
N ARG A 64 -12.49 8.25 -2.11
CA ARG A 64 -11.28 8.79 -1.48
C ARG A 64 -11.38 8.87 0.04
N GLN A 65 -12.53 9.29 0.56
CA GLN A 65 -12.75 9.32 2.00
C GLN A 65 -12.64 7.91 2.59
N LEU A 66 -13.28 6.93 1.96
CA LEU A 66 -13.23 5.55 2.45
C LEU A 66 -11.81 4.97 2.40
N VAL A 67 -11.03 5.26 1.36
CA VAL A 67 -9.61 4.88 1.28
C VAL A 67 -8.82 5.45 2.47
N ARG A 68 -8.97 6.74 2.76
CA ARG A 68 -8.28 7.38 3.90
C ARG A 68 -8.72 6.81 5.24
N GLU A 69 -10.01 6.53 5.42
CA GLU A 69 -10.52 5.92 6.64
C GLU A 69 -9.91 4.54 6.88
N LYS A 70 -9.80 3.73 5.82
CA LYS A 70 -9.19 2.39 5.87
C LYS A 70 -7.68 2.42 6.06
N SER A 71 -7.01 3.42 5.51
CA SER A 71 -5.58 3.64 5.76
C SER A 71 -5.36 4.08 7.21
N GLY A 72 -6.12 5.05 7.70
CA GLY A 72 -6.05 5.55 9.07
C GLY A 72 -6.39 4.50 10.14
N SER A 73 -7.21 3.49 9.81
CA SER A 73 -7.47 2.34 10.67
C SER A 73 -6.44 1.23 10.58
N GLY A 74 -5.50 1.30 9.62
CA GLY A 74 -4.49 0.28 9.35
C GLY A 74 -5.04 -0.96 8.63
N GLU A 75 -6.26 -0.90 8.08
CA GLU A 75 -6.85 -1.99 7.29
C GLU A 75 -6.22 -2.11 5.90
N ILE A 76 -5.67 -1.00 5.39
CA ILE A 76 -4.82 -0.97 4.20
C ILE A 76 -3.51 -0.27 4.54
N THR A 77 -2.46 -0.61 3.80
CA THR A 77 -1.12 0.00 3.91
C THR A 77 -1.03 1.31 3.13
N ASP A 78 -0.03 2.13 3.44
CA ASP A 78 0.27 3.36 2.68
C ASP A 78 0.46 3.09 1.18
N SER A 79 1.05 1.94 0.82
CA SER A 79 1.25 1.56 -0.58
C SER A 79 -0.08 1.27 -1.29
N GLU A 80 -1.03 0.64 -0.59
CA GLU A 80 -2.37 0.33 -1.14
C GLU A 80 -3.23 1.58 -1.23
N GLU A 81 -3.17 2.46 -0.23
CA GLU A 81 -3.77 3.79 -0.31
C GLU A 81 -3.26 4.56 -1.52
N GLN A 82 -1.94 4.57 -1.76
CA GLN A 82 -1.36 5.26 -2.90
C GLN A 82 -1.84 4.68 -4.24
N ILE A 83 -1.89 3.35 -4.37
CA ILE A 83 -2.40 2.69 -5.58
C ILE A 83 -3.86 3.10 -5.84
N LEU A 84 -4.74 2.99 -4.84
CA LEU A 84 -6.15 3.33 -4.97
C LEU A 84 -6.37 4.82 -5.24
N THR A 85 -5.57 5.68 -4.60
CA THR A 85 -5.62 7.13 -4.82
C THR A 85 -5.20 7.50 -6.24
N ASN A 86 -4.14 6.88 -6.77
CA ASN A 86 -3.69 7.11 -8.14
C ASN A 86 -4.77 6.74 -9.17
N ILE A 87 -5.49 5.63 -8.96
CA ILE A 87 -6.59 5.22 -9.82
C ILE A 87 -7.73 6.25 -9.77
N LEU A 88 -8.08 6.74 -8.57
CA LEU A 88 -9.09 7.78 -8.39
C LEU A 88 -8.66 9.12 -9.03
N ASP A 89 -7.37 9.46 -9.01
CA ASP A 89 -6.82 10.63 -9.70
C ASP A 89 -7.00 10.50 -11.23
N MET A 90 -6.73 9.32 -11.80
CA MET A 90 -6.96 9.06 -13.23
C MET A 90 -8.44 9.22 -13.59
N ALA A 91 -9.33 8.64 -12.78
CA ALA A 91 -10.77 8.76 -12.96
C ALA A 91 -11.24 10.23 -12.89
N GLU A 92 -10.76 11.00 -11.90
CA GLU A 92 -11.08 12.42 -11.75
C GLU A 92 -10.55 13.27 -12.90
N ALA A 93 -9.40 12.92 -13.47
CA ALA A 93 -8.84 13.53 -14.67
C ALA A 93 -9.59 13.15 -15.97
N GLY A 94 -10.66 12.35 -15.88
CA GLY A 94 -11.43 11.87 -17.02
C GLY A 94 -10.79 10.71 -17.78
N GLN A 95 -9.71 10.11 -17.24
CA GLN A 95 -9.02 8.96 -17.81
C GLN A 95 -9.69 7.65 -17.37
N TRP A 96 -11.01 7.56 -17.55
CA TRP A 96 -11.84 6.48 -17.02
C TRP A 96 -11.40 5.10 -17.48
N GLU A 97 -11.09 4.96 -18.77
CA GLU A 97 -10.67 3.68 -19.36
C GLU A 97 -9.35 3.19 -18.75
N ARG A 98 -8.43 4.12 -18.48
CA ARG A 98 -7.15 3.80 -17.85
C ARG A 98 -7.34 3.41 -16.38
N ALA A 99 -8.17 4.16 -15.64
CA ALA A 99 -8.49 3.86 -14.25
C ALA A 99 -9.14 2.48 -14.11
N GLU A 100 -10.07 2.15 -15.01
CA GLU A 100 -10.71 0.84 -15.09
C GLU A 100 -9.67 -0.27 -15.35
N GLN A 101 -8.79 -0.07 -16.34
CA GLN A 101 -7.75 -1.04 -16.67
C GLN A 101 -6.83 -1.33 -15.46
N GLU A 102 -6.30 -0.28 -14.82
CA GLU A 102 -5.42 -0.41 -13.65
C GLU A 102 -6.12 -1.14 -12.50
N THR A 103 -7.42 -0.87 -12.29
CA THR A 103 -8.22 -1.56 -11.27
C THR A 103 -8.43 -3.03 -11.61
N ARG A 104 -8.72 -3.35 -12.88
CA ARG A 104 -8.87 -4.73 -13.35
C ARG A 104 -7.57 -5.50 -13.22
N GLU A 105 -6.44 -4.88 -13.54
CA GLU A 105 -5.11 -5.49 -13.35
C GLU A 105 -4.88 -5.84 -11.87
N LEU A 106 -5.16 -4.89 -10.97
CA LEU A 106 -5.08 -5.10 -9.52
C LEU A 106 -5.98 -6.25 -9.02
N LEU A 107 -7.20 -6.37 -9.56
CA LEU A 107 -8.13 -7.45 -9.23
C LEU A 107 -7.72 -8.80 -9.85
N SER A 108 -7.17 -8.77 -11.06
CA SER A 108 -6.72 -9.97 -11.79
C SER A 108 -5.49 -10.63 -11.16
N ASP A 109 -4.61 -9.81 -10.57
CA ASP A 109 -3.43 -10.27 -9.85
C ASP A 109 -3.80 -11.12 -8.62
N GLN A 110 -5.04 -11.00 -8.12
CA GLN A 110 -5.55 -11.81 -7.01
C GLN A 110 -6.20 -13.13 -7.46
N THR A 111 -6.61 -13.23 -8.73
CA THR A 111 -7.23 -14.44 -9.29
C THR A 111 -6.25 -15.32 -10.06
N ARG A 112 -5.06 -14.81 -10.40
CA ARG A 112 -3.96 -15.59 -10.96
C ARG A 112 -3.26 -16.39 -9.86
N TRP A 113 -3.66 -17.66 -9.73
CA TRP A 113 -3.00 -18.70 -8.94
C TRP A 113 -2.73 -19.93 -9.81
#